data_AF-A0A3D1DLQ7-F1
#
_entry.id   AF-A0A3D1DLQ7-F1
#
_cell.length_a   1.000
_cell.length_b   1.000
_cell.length_c   1.000
_cell.angle_alpha   90.00
_cell.angle_beta   90.00
_cell.angle_gamma   90.00
#
_symmetry.space_group_name_H-M   'P 1'
#
loop_
_entity.id
_entity.type
_entity.pdbx_description
1 polymer ?
#
loop_
_entity_poly.entity_id
_entity_poly.type
_entity_poly.pdbx_seq_one_letter_code
_entity_poly.pdbx_strand_id
1 'polypeptide(L)'
;MTSILGISAFYHDSAAALIVDGQIVAAAQEERFTRRKHDAGFPENAIGYCLAEAGLTPADLDYVGFYDKPLVKFERLLETYLAFAPRGVKSWLTLLPNWLRTRLHLPRVIKKGLDRQYRRRIVFPEHHESHAASAFFPSPFPEAAILTVDG
;
A
#
# COMPACT_ATOMS: atom_id res chain seq x y z
N MET A 1 -13.94 7.33 -17.62
CA MET A 1 -13.19 7.85 -16.47
C MET A 1 -12.75 6.66 -15.66
N THR A 2 -11.44 6.49 -15.49
CA THR A 2 -10.83 5.42 -14.71
C THR A 2 -10.27 6.03 -13.45
N SER A 3 -10.77 5.62 -12.29
CA SER A 3 -10.34 6.14 -10.98
C SER A 3 -9.60 5.08 -10.16
N ILE A 4 -8.40 5.43 -9.70
CA ILE A 4 -7.48 4.50 -9.03
C ILE A 4 -7.01 5.12 -7.71
N LEU A 5 -7.32 4.46 -6.60
CA LEU A 5 -6.84 4.84 -5.28
C LEU A 5 -5.64 3.99 -4.86
N GLY A 6 -4.47 4.61 -4.70
CA GLY A 6 -3.29 4.02 -4.08
C GLY A 6 -3.31 4.22 -2.56
N ILE A 7 -3.00 3.17 -1.80
CA ILE A 7 -2.95 3.18 -0.34
C ILE A 7 -1.58 2.68 0.14
N SER A 8 -0.97 3.44 1.06
CA SER A 8 0.17 3.01 1.89
C SER A 8 -0.23 3.01 3.37
N ALA A 9 0.03 1.91 4.09
CA ALA A 9 -0.31 1.75 5.51
C ALA A 9 0.49 0.62 6.19
N PHE A 10 0.39 0.55 7.53
CA PHE A 10 0.84 -0.54 8.41
C PHE A 10 2.35 -0.77 8.51
N TYR A 11 3.15 0.22 8.12
CA TYR A 11 4.58 0.25 8.38
C TYR A 11 4.96 1.60 8.98
N HIS A 12 5.22 2.59 8.13
CA HIS A 12 5.48 3.99 8.46
C HIS A 12 4.88 4.86 7.34
N ASP A 13 4.61 6.13 7.61
CA ASP A 13 4.17 7.13 6.63
C ASP A 13 2.95 6.69 5.79
N SER A 14 1.85 6.38 6.48
CA SER A 14 0.61 6.04 5.78
C SER A 14 0.12 7.23 4.95
N ALA A 15 -0.39 6.90 3.77
CA ALA A 15 -0.71 7.88 2.74
C ALA A 15 -1.74 7.33 1.75
N ALA A 16 -2.40 8.25 1.05
CA ALA A 16 -3.28 7.94 -0.06
C ALA A 16 -2.96 8.83 -1.26
N ALA A 17 -3.15 8.28 -2.46
CA ALA A 17 -3.07 9.03 -3.71
C ALA A 17 -4.19 8.60 -4.65
N LEU A 18 -4.87 9.55 -5.26
CA LEU A 18 -5.94 9.31 -6.23
C LEU A 18 -5.49 9.75 -7.62
N ILE A 19 -5.56 8.82 -8.55
CA ILE A 19 -5.31 9.05 -9.97
C ILE A 19 -6.62 8.89 -10.74
N VAL A 20 -6.90 9.83 -11.62
CA VAL A 20 -8.06 9.82 -12.50
C VAL A 20 -7.59 10.03 -13.93
N ASP A 21 -7.90 9.06 -14.81
CA ASP A 21 -7.53 9.12 -16.24
C ASP A 21 -6.04 9.47 -16.47
N GLY A 22 -5.16 8.92 -15.62
CA GLY A 22 -3.71 9.11 -15.67
C GLY A 22 -3.19 10.39 -14.99
N GLN A 23 -4.07 11.24 -14.45
CA GLN A 23 -3.70 12.46 -13.74
C GLN A 23 -3.77 12.27 -12.22
N ILE A 24 -2.75 12.73 -11.50
CA ILE A 24 -2.78 12.77 -10.04
C ILE A 24 -3.73 13.89 -9.63
N VAL A 25 -4.88 13.53 -9.07
CA VAL A 25 -5.87 14.50 -8.58
C VAL A 25 -5.52 14.96 -7.18
N ALA A 26 -5.14 14.03 -6.31
CA ALA A 26 -4.78 14.33 -4.93
C ALA A 26 -3.79 13.29 -4.39
N ALA A 27 -2.90 13.71 -3.51
CA ALA A 27 -2.04 12.83 -2.74
C ALA A 27 -1.75 13.47 -1.38
N ALA A 28 -1.90 12.70 -0.30
CA ALA A 28 -1.68 13.20 1.05
C ALA A 28 -1.16 12.13 1.99
N GLN A 29 -0.34 12.56 2.95
CA GLN A 29 0.13 11.73 4.07
C GLN A 29 -0.78 11.91 5.28
N GLU A 30 -1.08 10.81 5.96
CA GLU A 30 -2.00 10.77 7.10
C GLU A 30 -1.51 11.63 8.27
N GLU A 31 -0.19 11.68 8.49
CA GLU A 31 0.41 12.48 9.57
C GLU A 31 0.09 13.98 9.48
N ARG A 32 -0.26 14.49 8.28
CA ARG A 32 -0.66 15.89 8.09
C ARG A 32 -1.98 16.18 8.78
N PHE A 33 -2.88 15.20 8.82
CA PHE A 33 -4.19 15.28 9.46
C PHE A 33 -4.14 14.84 10.92
N THR A 34 -3.53 13.69 11.21
CA THR A 34 -3.51 13.13 12.57
C THR A 34 -2.55 13.85 13.51
N ARG A 35 -1.60 14.62 12.94
CA ARG A 35 -0.50 15.29 13.67
C ARG A 35 0.42 14.32 14.42
N ARG A 36 0.32 13.03 14.13
CA ARG A 36 1.19 11.97 14.64
C ARG A 36 2.25 11.71 13.59
N LYS A 37 3.49 12.09 13.89
CA LYS A 37 4.62 11.91 12.99
C LYS A 37 4.79 10.42 12.65
N HIS A 38 4.97 10.11 11.37
CA HIS A 38 5.11 8.76 10.84
C HIS A 38 3.93 7.84 11.19
N ASP A 39 2.71 8.37 11.12
CA ASP A 39 1.52 7.57 11.40
C ASP A 39 1.51 6.31 10.51
N ALA A 40 1.42 5.15 11.16
CA ALA A 40 1.41 3.84 10.51
C ALA A 40 -0.01 3.29 10.34
N GLY A 41 -1.02 4.01 10.84
CA GLY A 41 -2.42 3.62 10.79
C GLY A 41 -2.97 3.51 9.38
N PHE A 42 -4.21 3.04 9.26
CA PHE A 42 -4.93 3.11 7.99
C PHE A 42 -5.21 4.59 7.67
N PRO A 43 -4.92 5.08 6.45
CA PRO A 43 -4.93 6.51 6.14
C PRO A 43 -6.36 7.03 5.85
N GLU A 44 -7.23 6.99 6.86
CA GLU A 44 -8.65 7.37 6.73
C GLU A 44 -8.81 8.82 6.29
N ASN A 45 -8.05 9.74 6.88
CA ASN A 45 -8.16 11.17 6.56
C ASN A 45 -7.60 11.48 5.17
N ALA A 46 -6.45 10.90 4.81
CA ALA A 46 -5.87 11.09 3.49
C ALA A 46 -6.74 10.50 2.37
N ILE A 47 -7.37 9.33 2.60
CA ILE A 47 -8.33 8.76 1.66
C ILE A 47 -9.54 9.70 1.51
N GLY A 48 -10.11 10.15 2.63
CA GLY A 48 -11.25 11.06 2.63
C GLY A 48 -10.97 12.35 1.88
N TYR A 49 -9.79 12.95 2.11
CA TYR A 49 -9.32 14.12 1.38
C TYR A 49 -9.23 13.86 -0.13
N CYS A 50 -8.56 12.77 -0.54
CA CYS A 50 -8.38 12.47 -1.95
C CYS A 50 -9.71 12.26 -2.69
N LEU A 51 -10.66 11.57 -2.04
CA LEU A 51 -12.00 11.35 -2.60
C LEU A 51 -12.80 12.65 -2.68
N ALA A 52 -12.70 13.52 -1.67
CA ALA A 52 -13.38 14.81 -1.65
C ALA A 52 -12.88 15.73 -2.78
N GLU A 53 -11.57 15.82 -3.04
CA GLU A 53 -11.00 16.61 -4.14
C GLU A 53 -11.54 16.21 -5.52
N ALA A 54 -11.85 14.93 -5.71
CA ALA A 54 -12.43 14.43 -6.96
C ALA A 54 -13.97 14.37 -6.98
N GLY A 55 -14.63 14.69 -5.85
CA GLY A 55 -16.07 14.50 -5.69
C GLY A 55 -16.53 13.04 -5.82
N LEU A 56 -15.67 12.08 -5.48
CA LEU A 56 -15.92 10.64 -5.60
C LEU A 56 -16.25 10.01 -4.24
N THR A 57 -16.92 8.87 -4.28
CA THR A 57 -17.10 7.96 -3.14
C THR A 57 -16.27 6.69 -3.34
N PRO A 58 -16.03 5.87 -2.31
CA PRO A 58 -15.32 4.61 -2.49
C PRO A 58 -16.04 3.60 -3.40
N ALA A 59 -17.33 3.78 -3.68
CA ALA A 59 -18.09 2.97 -4.65
C ALA A 59 -17.73 3.30 -6.11
N ASP A 60 -17.28 4.53 -6.36
CA ASP A 60 -16.95 5.03 -7.71
C ASP A 60 -15.57 4.60 -8.17
N LEU A 61 -14.74 4.10 -7.26
CA LEU A 61 -13.39 3.62 -7.55
C LEU A 61 -13.40 2.39 -8.46
N ASP A 62 -12.62 2.43 -9.53
CA ASP A 62 -12.41 1.28 -10.42
C ASP A 62 -11.36 0.31 -9.86
N TYR A 63 -10.29 0.88 -9.29
CA TYR A 63 -9.18 0.11 -8.72
C TYR A 63 -8.71 0.69 -7.40
N VAL A 64 -8.28 -0.21 -6.50
CA VAL A 64 -7.55 0.13 -5.28
C VAL A 64 -6.24 -0.63 -5.30
N GLY A 65 -5.13 0.09 -5.21
CA GLY A 65 -3.77 -0.45 -5.15
C GLY A 65 -3.20 -0.38 -3.74
N PHE A 66 -2.49 -1.41 -3.31
CA PHE A 66 -1.71 -1.40 -2.08
C PHE A 66 -0.26 -1.80 -2.38
N TYR A 67 0.67 -0.91 -2.06
CA TYR A 67 2.07 -0.85 -2.54
C TYR A 67 2.95 -2.08 -2.35
N ASP A 68 2.51 -3.14 -1.66
CA ASP A 68 3.34 -4.30 -1.36
C ASP A 68 2.57 -5.62 -1.53
N LYS A 69 3.19 -6.61 -2.16
CA LYS A 69 2.66 -7.98 -2.26
C LYS A 69 2.80 -8.66 -0.89
N PRO A 70 1.69 -9.06 -0.24
CA PRO A 70 1.74 -9.66 1.09
C PRO A 70 2.56 -10.97 1.16
N LEU A 71 2.75 -11.67 0.04
CA LEU A 71 3.33 -13.02 -0.04
C LEU A 71 4.80 -13.05 -0.47
N VAL A 72 5.32 -12.10 -1.26
CA VAL A 72 6.72 -12.16 -1.73
C VAL A 72 7.71 -11.91 -0.59
N LYS A 73 7.35 -11.05 0.38
CA LYS A 73 8.12 -10.91 1.63
C LYS A 73 8.13 -12.20 2.47
N PHE A 74 7.13 -13.07 2.33
CA PHE A 74 7.04 -14.31 3.11
C PHE A 74 8.10 -15.33 2.70
N GLU A 75 8.30 -15.53 1.39
CA GLU A 75 9.30 -16.47 0.87
C GLU A 75 10.72 -16.05 1.28
N ARG A 76 11.06 -14.77 1.10
CA ARG A 76 12.37 -14.23 1.48
C ARG A 76 12.67 -14.34 2.98
N LEU A 77 11.65 -14.07 3.82
CA LEU A 77 11.79 -14.23 5.27
C LEU A 77 11.93 -15.72 5.63
N LEU A 78 11.11 -16.61 5.04
CA LEU A 78 11.18 -18.05 5.26
C LEU A 78 12.57 -18.60 4.92
N GLU A 79 13.13 -18.26 3.76
CA GLU A 79 14.49 -18.65 3.36
C GLU A 79 15.53 -18.20 4.39
N THR A 80 15.42 -16.96 4.89
CA THR A 80 16.33 -16.42 5.89
C THR A 80 16.21 -17.19 7.21
N TYR A 81 15.00 -17.45 7.70
CA TYR A 81 14.78 -18.18 8.95
C TYR A 81 15.19 -19.66 8.88
N LEU A 82 15.05 -20.29 7.71
CA LEU A 82 15.55 -21.64 7.44
C LEU A 82 17.08 -21.68 7.39
N ALA A 83 17.73 -20.65 6.84
CA ALA A 83 19.20 -20.55 6.78
C ALA A 83 19.87 -20.47 8.16
N PHE A 84 19.16 -19.98 9.19
CA PHE A 84 19.65 -19.90 10.59
C PHE A 84 19.08 -21.00 11.51
N ALA A 85 18.68 -22.14 10.94
CA ALA A 85 18.27 -23.31 11.73
C ALA A 85 19.42 -23.79 12.65
N PRO A 86 19.11 -24.23 13.90
CA PRO A 86 17.78 -24.47 14.48
C PRO A 86 17.19 -23.30 15.26
N ARG A 87 17.96 -22.24 15.56
CA ARG A 87 17.48 -21.10 16.39
C ARG A 87 16.49 -20.18 15.65
N GLY A 88 16.67 -20.00 14.34
CA GLY A 88 15.76 -19.21 13.49
C GLY A 88 14.35 -19.79 13.43
N VAL A 89 14.22 -21.12 13.39
CA VAL A 89 12.93 -21.83 13.27
C VAL A 89 12.03 -21.60 14.49
N LYS A 90 12.61 -21.58 15.71
CA LYS A 90 11.83 -21.35 16.94
C LYS A 90 11.29 -19.92 17.02
N SER A 91 12.07 -18.93 16.57
CA SER A 91 11.61 -17.53 16.48
C SER A 91 10.53 -17.34 15.41
N TRP A 92 10.67 -18.05 14.29
CA TRP A 92 9.72 -18.02 13.19
C TRP A 92 8.35 -18.56 13.59
N LEU A 93 8.28 -19.71 14.26
CA LEU A 93 7.02 -20.33 14.71
C LEU A 93 6.18 -19.43 15.62
N THR A 94 6.82 -18.54 16.40
CA THR A 94 6.11 -17.59 17.28
C THR A 94 5.59 -16.37 16.52
N LEU A 95 6.29 -15.92 15.49
CA LEU A 95 5.96 -14.72 14.71
C LEU A 95 4.96 -15.02 13.58
N LEU A 96 4.96 -16.25 13.06
CA LEU A 96 4.14 -16.70 11.94
C LEU A 96 2.64 -16.44 12.11
N PRO A 97 2.00 -16.82 13.24
CA PRO A 97 0.55 -16.79 13.35
C PRO A 97 0.01 -15.35 13.30
N ASN A 98 0.76 -14.41 13.90
CA ASN A 98 0.39 -13.01 13.93
C ASN A 98 0.62 -12.36 12.55
N TRP A 99 1.75 -12.68 11.90
CA TRP A 99 2.10 -12.15 10.59
C TRP A 99 1.13 -12.63 9.48
N LEU A 100 0.81 -13.93 9.48
CA LEU A 100 -0.12 -14.54 8.53
C LEU A 100 -1.54 -13.98 8.71
N ARG A 101 -1.97 -13.75 9.96
CA ARG A 101 -3.25 -13.07 10.25
C ARG A 101 -3.25 -11.66 9.69
N THR A 102 -2.28 -10.80 9.98
CA THR A 102 -2.32 -9.40 9.53
C THR A 102 -2.33 -9.28 8.00
N ARG A 103 -1.56 -10.12 7.29
CA ARG A 103 -1.42 -10.10 5.82
C ARG A 103 -2.63 -10.68 5.09
N LEU A 104 -3.23 -11.79 5.56
CA LEU A 104 -4.43 -12.38 4.96
C LEU A 104 -5.68 -11.49 5.15
N HIS A 105 -5.68 -10.63 6.16
CA HIS A 105 -6.81 -9.74 6.44
C HIS A 105 -6.69 -8.40 5.71
N LEU A 106 -5.58 -8.10 5.02
CA LEU A 106 -5.35 -6.81 4.40
C LEU A 106 -6.47 -6.41 3.40
N PRO A 107 -6.93 -7.28 2.48
CA PRO A 107 -8.09 -6.95 1.64
C PRO A 107 -9.36 -6.66 2.45
N ARG A 108 -9.57 -7.36 3.58
CA ARG A 108 -10.73 -7.13 4.47
C ARG A 108 -10.61 -5.81 5.22
N VAL A 109 -9.41 -5.47 5.67
CA VAL A 109 -9.10 -4.20 6.35
C VAL A 109 -9.30 -3.03 5.40
N ILE A 110 -8.75 -3.10 4.18
CA ILE A 110 -8.94 -2.08 3.15
C ILE A 110 -10.44 -1.92 2.82
N LYS A 111 -11.15 -3.03 2.57
CA LYS A 111 -12.60 -2.97 2.32
C LYS A 111 -13.37 -2.39 3.50
N LYS A 112 -12.98 -2.69 4.74
CA LYS A 112 -13.61 -2.11 5.93
C LYS A 112 -13.34 -0.60 6.04
N GLY A 113 -12.11 -0.17 5.80
CA GLY A 113 -11.72 1.24 5.83
C GLY A 113 -12.29 2.06 4.67
N LEU A 114 -12.73 1.41 3.59
CA LEU A 114 -13.54 2.00 2.52
C LEU A 114 -15.04 1.79 2.74
N ASP A 115 -15.48 1.72 4.01
CA ASP A 115 -16.87 1.52 4.46
C ASP A 115 -17.63 0.36 3.82
N ARG A 116 -16.89 -0.63 3.32
CA ARG A 116 -17.41 -1.70 2.47
C ARG A 116 -18.25 -1.13 1.33
N GLN A 117 -17.91 0.01 0.76
CA GLN A 117 -18.52 0.50 -0.47
C GLN A 117 -17.74 -0.02 -1.69
N TYR A 118 -16.41 -0.12 -1.56
CA TYR A 118 -15.58 -0.74 -2.59
C TYR A 118 -15.82 -2.26 -2.71
N ARG A 119 -16.15 -2.71 -3.93
CA ARG A 119 -16.48 -4.12 -4.23
C ARG A 119 -15.54 -4.78 -5.24
N ARG A 120 -14.75 -3.99 -5.96
CA ARG A 120 -13.86 -4.47 -7.03
C ARG A 120 -12.57 -5.09 -6.47
N ARG A 121 -11.70 -5.52 -7.37
CA ARG A 121 -10.43 -6.21 -7.04
C ARG A 121 -9.44 -5.22 -6.42
N ILE A 122 -8.74 -5.63 -5.37
CA ILE A 122 -7.58 -4.89 -4.85
C ILE A 122 -6.34 -5.42 -5.56
N VAL A 123 -5.51 -4.51 -6.06
CA VAL A 123 -4.28 -4.79 -6.79
C VAL A 123 -3.09 -4.64 -5.83
N PHE A 124 -2.14 -5.57 -5.91
CA PHE A 124 -0.94 -5.61 -5.09
C PHE A 124 0.29 -5.65 -6.01
N PRO A 125 0.83 -4.50 -6.43
CA PRO A 125 2.09 -4.42 -7.19
C PRO A 125 3.31 -4.78 -6.33
N GLU A 126 4.48 -4.88 -6.96
CA GLU A 126 5.73 -5.02 -6.21
C GLU A 126 6.15 -3.72 -5.55
N HIS A 127 6.81 -3.83 -4.40
CA HIS A 127 7.22 -2.69 -3.58
C HIS A 127 8.18 -1.76 -4.32
N HIS A 128 9.27 -2.30 -4.86
CA HIS A 128 10.24 -1.50 -5.64
C HIS A 128 9.66 -1.01 -6.97
N GLU A 129 8.77 -1.79 -7.60
CA GLU A 129 8.05 -1.34 -8.80
C GLU A 129 7.15 -0.13 -8.49
N SER A 130 6.54 -0.09 -7.31
CA SER A 130 5.75 1.06 -6.86
C SER A 130 6.63 2.31 -6.67
N HIS A 131 7.85 2.15 -6.14
CA HIS A 131 8.84 3.25 -6.07
C HIS A 131 9.29 3.71 -7.46
N ALA A 132 9.56 2.78 -8.37
CA ALA A 132 9.91 3.10 -9.75
C ALA A 132 8.79 3.87 -10.47
N ALA A 133 7.55 3.39 -10.34
CA ALA A 133 6.36 3.98 -10.95
C ALA A 133 6.07 5.40 -10.45
N SER A 134 6.19 5.64 -9.14
CA SER A 134 5.95 6.97 -8.55
C SER A 134 6.96 8.02 -8.98
N ALA A 135 8.17 7.60 -9.40
CA ALA A 135 9.17 8.49 -9.97
C ALA A 135 9.02 8.65 -11.49
N PHE A 136 8.81 7.55 -12.22
CA PHE A 136 8.82 7.54 -13.68
C PHE A 136 7.55 8.16 -14.29
N PHE A 137 6.36 7.78 -13.86
CA PHE A 137 5.12 8.23 -14.50
C PHE A 137 4.82 9.73 -14.35
N PRO A 138 5.19 10.40 -13.23
CA PRO A 138 5.09 11.85 -13.14
C PRO A 138 6.24 12.59 -13.85
N SER A 139 7.28 11.87 -14.31
CA SER A 139 8.40 12.49 -15.01
C SER A 139 8.02 12.87 -16.45
N PRO A 140 8.71 13.84 -17.07
CA PRO A 140 8.44 14.23 -18.45
C PRO A 140 9.06 13.27 -19.48
N PHE A 141 9.74 12.21 -19.06
CA PHE A 141 10.53 11.36 -19.94
C PHE A 141 9.70 10.19 -20.50
N PRO A 142 9.75 9.92 -21.81
CA PRO A 142 9.09 8.75 -22.40
C PRO A 142 9.84 7.43 -22.11
N GLU A 143 11.15 7.50 -21.83
CA GLU A 143 12.00 6.38 -21.44
C GLU A 143 13.08 6.85 -20.46
N ALA A 144 13.42 6.00 -19.48
CA ALA A 144 14.45 6.32 -18.48
C ALA A 144 15.08 5.05 -17.88
N ALA A 145 16.34 5.14 -17.48
CA ALA A 145 16.94 4.16 -16.58
C ALA A 145 16.45 4.42 -15.15
N ILE A 146 16.05 3.37 -14.43
CA ILE A 146 15.49 3.47 -13.08
C ILE A 146 16.43 2.81 -12.08
N LEU A 147 16.74 3.53 -10.99
CA LEU A 147 17.46 3.02 -9.83
C LEU A 147 16.62 3.23 -8.58
N THR A 148 16.16 2.15 -7.96
CA THR A 148 15.47 2.17 -6.66
C THR A 148 16.43 1.71 -5.56
N VAL A 149 16.68 2.57 -4.57
CA VAL A 149 17.51 2.25 -3.39
C VAL A 149 16.61 2.38 -2.16
N ASP A 150 16.34 1.27 -1.49
CA ASP A 150 15.39 1.18 -0.36
C ASP A 150 15.96 0.31 0.77
N GLY A 151 15.47 0.52 2.00
CA GLY A 151 16.03 0.00 3.26
C GLY A 151 15.27 -1.16 3.93
#